data_AF-A0A914E791-F1
#
_entry.id   AF-A0A914E791-F1
#
_cell.length_a   1.000
_cell.length_b   1.000
_cell.length_c   1.000
_cell.angle_alpha   90.00
_cell.angle_beta   90.00
_cell.angle_gamma   90.00
#
_symmetry.space_group_name_H-M   'P 1'
#
loop_
_entity.id
_entity.type
_entity.pdbx_description
1 polymer ?
#
loop_
_entity_poly.entity_id
_entity_poly.type
_entity_poly.pdbx_seq_one_letter_code
_entity_poly.pdbx_strand_id
1 'polypeptide(L)'
;MEFSIKISNLCDELEGDVATFYNVNLLLWGATTHSIFLGPYYPTVYGAIDTYRDSATALQTMMISLSWDMLSLIYTQEESCTYFVEELDASDYAPTLHDSIYLYAVALSNAINKSGNSDVVYNGTYVGANNDFQAVSGVNGNIKMGRDGFRKANYLISSYNDAGKLVSYLSFQLYQHVDNITGNTIDDVNATKLFTDPSTSIWANHGGVQPTSTPKCGFDGLGCPIDAFIEYRGVFIAVIIVGCAIAIGLMYGAYMIYR
;
A
#
# COMPACT_ATOMS: atom_id res chain seq x y z
N MET A 1 5.67 -34.95 -2.58
CA MET A 1 4.83 -34.43 -1.48
C MET A 1 4.76 -32.94 -1.75
N GLU A 2 3.78 -32.55 -2.56
CA GLU A 2 3.61 -31.18 -3.06
C GLU A 2 2.99 -30.32 -1.96
N PHE A 3 3.65 -29.22 -1.61
CA PHE A 3 3.09 -28.15 -0.80
C PHE A 3 2.90 -26.95 -1.75
N SER A 4 1.64 -26.61 -2.01
CA SER A 4 1.22 -25.48 -2.84
C SER A 4 0.73 -24.39 -1.90
N ILE A 5 1.38 -23.22 -1.92
CA ILE A 5 0.91 -22.00 -1.25
C ILE A 5 0.01 -21.28 -2.25
N LYS A 6 -1.23 -20.96 -1.85
CA LYS A 6 -2.24 -20.26 -2.65
C LYS A 6 -2.54 -18.92 -2.00
N ILE A 7 -2.72 -17.88 -2.81
CA ILE A 7 -3.30 -16.60 -2.39
C ILE A 7 -4.61 -16.46 -3.17
N SER A 8 -5.74 -16.63 -2.49
CA SER A 8 -7.06 -16.23 -2.96
C SER A 8 -7.91 -15.90 -1.74
N ASN A 9 -8.81 -14.90 -1.88
CA ASN A 9 -9.72 -14.48 -0.82
C ASN A 9 -10.54 -15.65 -0.22
N LEU A 10 -10.74 -16.76 -0.93
CA LEU A 10 -11.58 -17.88 -0.46
C LEU A 10 -10.84 -18.93 0.38
N CYS A 11 -9.52 -19.09 0.24
CA CYS A 11 -8.81 -20.19 0.89
C CYS A 11 -8.50 -19.87 2.35
N ASP A 12 -7.95 -18.69 2.61
CA ASP A 12 -7.52 -18.31 3.96
C ASP A 12 -8.74 -18.08 4.87
N GLU A 13 -9.85 -17.55 4.33
CA GLU A 13 -11.08 -17.32 5.09
C GLU A 13 -11.64 -18.64 5.66
N LEU A 14 -11.67 -19.70 4.84
CA LEU A 14 -12.11 -21.02 5.29
C LEU A 14 -11.21 -21.58 6.40
N GLU A 15 -9.90 -21.41 6.28
CA GLU A 15 -8.95 -21.83 7.32
C GLU A 15 -9.20 -21.07 8.62
N GLY A 16 -9.42 -19.76 8.53
CA GLY A 16 -9.80 -18.90 9.67
C GLY A 16 -11.11 -19.32 10.32
N ASP A 17 -12.12 -19.67 9.54
CA ASP A 17 -13.42 -20.15 10.03
C ASP A 17 -13.26 -21.47 10.79
N VAL A 18 -12.51 -22.43 10.23
CA VAL A 18 -12.23 -23.72 10.89
C VAL A 18 -11.44 -23.51 12.17
N ALA A 19 -10.39 -22.69 12.13
CA ALA A 19 -9.56 -22.39 13.30
C ALA A 19 -10.38 -21.73 14.42
N THR A 20 -11.26 -20.81 14.08
CA THR A 20 -12.15 -20.14 15.02
C THR A 20 -13.17 -21.12 15.59
N PHE A 21 -13.80 -21.94 14.75
CA PHE A 21 -14.81 -22.92 15.15
C PHE A 21 -14.26 -23.95 16.15
N TYR A 22 -13.05 -24.46 15.91
CA TYR A 22 -12.41 -25.45 16.79
C TYR A 22 -11.53 -24.82 17.89
N ASN A 23 -11.46 -23.49 17.98
CA ASN A 23 -10.57 -22.76 18.88
C ASN A 23 -9.10 -23.23 18.78
N VAL A 24 -8.62 -23.43 17.57
CA VAL A 24 -7.23 -23.78 17.26
C VAL A 24 -6.48 -22.53 16.81
N ASN A 25 -5.26 -22.35 17.28
CA ASN A 25 -4.42 -21.22 16.87
C ASN A 25 -3.99 -21.40 15.41
N LEU A 26 -4.35 -20.45 14.55
CA LEU A 26 -3.90 -20.40 13.16
C LEU A 26 -2.88 -19.27 13.04
N LEU A 27 -1.65 -19.64 12.72
CA LEU A 27 -0.58 -18.69 12.44
C LEU A 27 -0.31 -18.66 10.94
N LEU A 28 -0.72 -17.58 10.30
CA LEU A 28 -0.51 -17.31 8.89
C LEU A 28 0.95 -16.92 8.65
N TRP A 29 1.51 -17.46 7.57
CA TRP A 29 2.89 -17.24 7.13
C TRP A 29 2.93 -17.23 5.61
N GLY A 30 3.98 -16.63 5.02
CA GLY A 30 4.11 -16.49 3.58
C GLY A 30 3.61 -15.13 3.09
N ALA A 31 2.89 -15.09 1.96
CA ALA A 31 2.41 -13.86 1.32
C ALA A 31 0.90 -13.57 1.57
N THR A 32 0.38 -14.04 2.70
CA THR A 32 -1.03 -13.87 3.11
C THR A 32 -1.19 -12.60 3.97
N THR A 33 -1.35 -11.44 3.35
CA THR A 33 -1.50 -10.14 4.05
C THR A 33 -2.96 -9.71 4.21
N HIS A 34 -3.93 -10.64 4.26
CA HIS A 34 -5.35 -10.29 4.24
C HIS A 34 -5.79 -9.52 5.50
N SER A 35 -6.53 -8.43 5.31
CA SER A 35 -7.06 -7.61 6.40
C SER A 35 -8.40 -8.11 6.95
N ILE A 36 -8.99 -9.17 6.38
CA ILE A 36 -10.29 -9.69 6.83
C ILE A 36 -10.21 -10.31 8.23
N PHE A 37 -9.04 -10.83 8.61
CA PHE A 37 -8.77 -11.38 9.93
C PHE A 37 -8.63 -10.30 11.01
N LEU A 38 -8.63 -9.02 10.63
CA LEU A 38 -8.64 -7.93 11.59
C LEU A 38 -10.04 -7.77 12.19
N GLY A 39 -10.19 -8.21 13.44
CA GLY A 39 -11.42 -7.99 14.20
C GLY A 39 -11.77 -9.14 15.13
N PRO A 40 -12.90 -9.02 15.84
CA PRO A 40 -13.29 -10.01 16.84
C PRO A 40 -13.78 -11.34 16.25
N TYR A 41 -13.99 -11.42 14.93
CA TYR A 41 -14.53 -12.61 14.26
C TYR A 41 -13.52 -13.74 14.11
N TYR A 42 -12.23 -13.43 14.09
CA TYR A 42 -11.14 -14.40 13.93
C TYR A 42 -10.16 -14.34 15.12
N PRO A 43 -10.62 -14.60 16.36
CA PRO A 43 -9.82 -14.40 17.58
C PRO A 43 -8.66 -15.39 17.72
N THR A 44 -8.59 -16.41 16.87
CA THR A 44 -7.54 -17.42 16.87
C THR A 44 -6.56 -17.30 15.70
N VAL A 45 -6.75 -16.31 14.83
CA VAL A 45 -5.93 -16.10 13.64
C VAL A 45 -4.91 -15.00 13.90
N TYR A 46 -3.65 -15.31 13.61
CA TYR A 46 -2.50 -14.44 13.81
C TYR A 46 -1.62 -14.49 12.56
N GLY A 47 -0.82 -13.46 12.30
CA GLY A 47 0.05 -13.41 11.13
C GLY A 47 1.49 -13.06 11.47
N ALA A 48 2.44 -13.88 11.03
CA ALA A 48 3.87 -13.57 11.13
C ALA A 48 4.33 -12.49 10.13
N ILE A 49 3.40 -12.00 9.31
CA ILE A 49 3.54 -10.90 8.36
C ILE A 49 2.47 -9.83 8.64
N ASP A 50 2.61 -8.69 7.98
CA ASP A 50 1.70 -7.55 8.06
C ASP A 50 0.40 -7.76 7.28
N THR A 51 -0.51 -6.79 7.37
CA THR A 51 -1.78 -6.80 6.62
C THR A 51 -1.83 -5.74 5.51
N TYR A 52 -2.79 -5.87 4.59
CA TYR A 52 -3.07 -4.84 3.58
C TYR A 52 -3.48 -3.51 4.22
N ARG A 53 -4.06 -3.54 5.44
CA ARG A 53 -4.33 -2.32 6.20
C ARG A 53 -3.03 -1.63 6.60
N ASP A 54 -2.05 -2.39 7.10
CA ASP A 54 -0.72 -1.87 7.45
C ASP A 54 0.01 -1.31 6.20
N SER A 55 -0.05 -2.04 5.09
CA SER A 55 0.51 -1.60 3.81
C SER A 55 -0.16 -0.30 3.31
N ALA A 56 -1.47 -0.18 3.45
CA ALA A 56 -2.21 1.04 3.10
C ALA A 56 -1.83 2.21 4.01
N THR A 57 -1.63 1.97 5.30
CA THR A 57 -1.13 2.99 6.24
C THR A 57 0.28 3.45 5.85
N ALA A 58 1.19 2.53 5.51
CA ALA A 58 2.53 2.88 5.03
C ALA A 58 2.49 3.72 3.74
N LEU A 59 1.63 3.32 2.79
CA LEU A 59 1.40 4.05 1.54
C LEU A 59 0.88 5.47 1.80
N GLN A 60 -0.08 5.61 2.72
CA GLN A 60 -0.61 6.91 3.12
C GLN A 60 0.48 7.79 3.73
N THR A 61 1.30 7.25 4.64
CA THR A 61 2.41 8.00 5.24
C THR A 61 3.42 8.43 4.18
N MET A 62 3.72 7.56 3.21
CA MET A 62 4.57 7.90 2.07
C MET A 62 3.98 9.09 1.30
N MET A 63 2.72 9.02 0.91
CA MET A 63 2.04 10.09 0.17
C MET A 63 2.10 11.43 0.93
N ILE A 64 1.80 11.43 2.22
CA ILE A 64 1.91 12.62 3.08
C ILE A 64 3.36 13.14 3.11
N SER A 65 4.34 12.26 3.28
CA SER A 65 5.77 12.64 3.33
C SER A 65 6.27 13.26 2.03
N LEU A 66 5.66 12.88 0.90
CA LEU A 66 5.95 13.39 -0.43
C LEU A 66 4.97 14.48 -0.87
N SER A 67 4.07 14.95 -0.02
CA SER A 67 3.04 15.93 -0.41
C SER A 67 2.27 15.49 -1.67
N TRP A 68 2.07 14.18 -1.83
CA TRP A 68 1.22 13.61 -2.85
C TRP A 68 -0.21 13.50 -2.31
N ASP A 69 -1.14 14.16 -2.98
CA ASP A 69 -2.54 14.27 -2.59
C ASP A 69 -3.48 13.50 -3.53
N MET A 70 -2.96 12.98 -4.64
CA MET A 70 -3.70 12.18 -5.61
C MET A 70 -3.00 10.84 -5.84
N LEU A 71 -3.79 9.77 -5.92
CA LEU A 71 -3.35 8.40 -6.19
C LEU A 71 -4.20 7.81 -7.31
N SER A 72 -3.57 7.12 -8.25
CA SER A 72 -4.25 6.24 -9.19
C SER A 72 -4.11 4.81 -8.67
N LEU A 73 -5.24 4.12 -8.49
CA LEU A 73 -5.26 2.73 -8.06
C LEU A 73 -5.53 1.84 -9.27
N ILE A 74 -4.58 0.96 -9.57
CA ILE A 74 -4.77 -0.13 -10.52
C ILE A 74 -5.01 -1.37 -9.68
N TYR A 75 -6.18 -1.99 -9.87
CA TYR A 75 -6.52 -3.25 -9.22
C TYR A 75 -7.03 -4.22 -10.26
N THR A 76 -6.86 -5.51 -9.98
CA THR A 76 -7.44 -6.59 -10.76
C THR A 76 -8.42 -7.34 -9.85
N GLN A 77 -9.55 -7.75 -10.43
CA GLN A 77 -10.44 -8.69 -9.77
C GLN A 77 -10.05 -10.09 -10.26
N GLU A 78 -9.24 -10.78 -9.48
CA GLU A 78 -8.91 -12.18 -9.77
C GLU A 78 -9.94 -13.12 -9.14
N GLU A 79 -10.53 -13.98 -9.97
CA GLU A 79 -11.44 -15.06 -9.54
C GLU A 79 -10.71 -16.42 -9.41
N SER A 80 -9.42 -16.53 -9.80
CA SER A 80 -8.68 -17.79 -9.86
C SER A 80 -7.27 -17.69 -9.25
N CYS A 81 -6.89 -18.73 -8.50
CA CYS A 81 -5.65 -18.86 -7.72
C CYS A 81 -4.37 -19.08 -8.56
N THR A 82 -4.23 -18.50 -9.75
CA THR A 82 -3.37 -19.10 -10.79
C THR A 82 -2.20 -18.28 -11.31
N TYR A 83 -1.97 -17.02 -10.91
CA TYR A 83 -1.01 -16.19 -11.66
C TYR A 83 0.19 -15.56 -10.93
N PHE A 84 0.38 -15.76 -9.63
CA PHE A 84 1.53 -15.14 -8.91
C PHE A 84 2.63 -16.10 -8.41
N VAL A 85 2.63 -17.36 -8.85
CA VAL A 85 3.54 -18.39 -8.29
C VAL A 85 4.66 -18.81 -9.25
N GLU A 86 4.70 -18.31 -10.48
CA GLU A 86 5.73 -18.77 -11.46
C GLU A 86 7.15 -18.22 -11.20
N GLU A 87 7.32 -17.19 -10.36
CA GLU A 87 8.64 -16.56 -10.11
C GLU A 87 9.11 -16.60 -8.64
N LEU A 88 8.46 -17.38 -7.77
CA LEU A 88 8.80 -17.41 -6.34
C LEU A 88 9.46 -18.71 -5.93
N ASP A 89 10.74 -18.64 -5.56
CA ASP A 89 11.47 -19.78 -5.02
C ASP A 89 11.04 -20.08 -3.58
N ALA A 90 10.84 -21.36 -3.27
CA ALA A 90 10.48 -21.82 -1.93
C ALA A 90 11.49 -21.38 -0.83
N SER A 91 12.71 -20.99 -1.22
CA SER A 91 13.72 -20.45 -0.31
C SER A 91 13.33 -19.10 0.30
N ASP A 92 12.56 -18.27 -0.41
CA ASP A 92 12.36 -16.87 -0.01
C ASP A 92 11.42 -16.74 1.19
N TYR A 93 10.51 -17.72 1.36
CA TYR A 93 9.61 -17.78 2.51
C TYR A 93 10.15 -18.63 3.66
N ALA A 94 11.24 -19.39 3.49
CA ALA A 94 11.79 -20.22 4.56
C ALA A 94 12.13 -19.42 5.84
N PRO A 95 12.70 -18.19 5.76
CA PRO A 95 12.87 -17.33 6.94
C PRO A 95 11.54 -16.95 7.61
N THR A 96 10.49 -16.68 6.82
CA THR A 96 9.17 -16.33 7.38
C THR A 96 8.52 -17.52 8.08
N LEU A 97 8.65 -18.73 7.54
CA LEU A 97 8.18 -19.95 8.18
C LEU A 97 8.94 -20.24 9.49
N HIS A 98 10.27 -20.12 9.46
CA HIS A 98 11.10 -20.24 10.66
C HIS A 98 10.62 -19.30 11.78
N ASP A 99 10.47 -18.03 11.44
CA ASP A 99 10.06 -16.99 12.37
C ASP A 99 8.65 -17.23 12.90
N SER A 100 7.74 -17.74 12.06
CA SER A 100 6.39 -18.14 12.47
C SER A 100 6.41 -19.25 13.52
N ILE A 101 7.16 -20.32 13.27
CA ILE A 101 7.28 -21.44 14.22
C ILE A 101 7.89 -20.95 15.54
N TYR A 102 8.90 -20.08 15.45
CA TYR A 102 9.54 -19.51 16.63
C TYR A 102 8.56 -18.65 17.45
N LEU A 103 7.78 -17.77 16.81
CA LEU A 103 6.75 -16.97 17.47
C LEU A 103 5.70 -17.85 18.16
N TYR A 104 5.22 -18.88 17.47
CA TYR A 104 4.28 -19.83 18.06
C TYR A 104 4.86 -20.51 19.31
N ALA A 105 6.13 -20.95 19.26
CA ALA A 105 6.79 -21.56 20.41
C ALA A 105 6.94 -20.60 21.60
N VAL A 106 7.24 -19.32 21.33
CA VAL A 106 7.29 -18.27 22.36
C VAL A 106 5.90 -18.04 22.97
N ALA A 107 4.87 -17.89 22.15
CA ALA A 107 3.48 -17.71 22.60
C ALA A 107 3.01 -18.88 23.48
N LEU A 108 3.31 -20.11 23.05
CA LEU A 108 2.97 -21.33 23.76
C LEU A 108 3.69 -21.42 25.11
N SER A 109 4.99 -21.14 25.13
CA SER A 109 5.78 -21.08 26.37
C SER A 109 5.21 -20.06 27.35
N ASN A 110 4.88 -18.86 26.87
CA ASN A 110 4.26 -17.82 27.69
C ASN A 110 2.89 -18.25 28.23
N ALA A 111 2.06 -18.89 27.40
CA ALA A 111 0.75 -19.38 27.79
C ALA A 111 0.86 -20.43 28.91
N ILE A 112 1.74 -21.43 28.77
CA ILE A 112 1.96 -22.47 29.79
C ILE A 112 2.49 -21.86 31.09
N ASN A 113 3.46 -20.95 30.99
CA ASN A 113 4.06 -20.31 32.16
C ASN A 113 3.06 -19.42 32.92
N LYS A 114 2.21 -18.68 32.20
CA LYS A 114 1.19 -17.80 32.81
C LYS A 114 0.02 -18.60 33.40
N SER A 115 -0.37 -19.71 32.78
CA SER A 115 -1.49 -20.53 33.25
C SER A 115 -1.09 -21.51 34.36
N GLY A 116 0.17 -21.95 34.39
CA GLY A 116 0.63 -23.07 35.22
C GLY A 116 0.07 -24.44 34.80
N ASN A 117 -0.54 -24.54 33.61
CA ASN A 117 -1.18 -25.75 33.10
C ASN A 117 -0.77 -26.01 31.63
N SER A 118 -0.25 -27.20 31.35
CA SER A 118 0.12 -27.63 29.99
C SER A 118 -1.07 -27.79 29.05
N ASP A 119 -2.28 -28.03 29.56
CA ASP A 119 -3.47 -28.26 28.71
C ASP A 119 -3.93 -27.01 27.97
N VAL A 120 -3.38 -25.83 28.30
CA VAL A 120 -3.68 -24.58 27.57
C VAL A 120 -3.23 -24.62 26.10
N VAL A 121 -2.39 -25.58 25.72
CA VAL A 121 -1.98 -25.80 24.32
C VAL A 121 -3.17 -26.02 23.38
N TYR A 122 -4.30 -26.53 23.90
CA TYR A 122 -5.53 -26.76 23.12
C TYR A 122 -6.47 -25.55 23.07
N ASN A 123 -6.14 -24.46 23.75
CA ASN A 123 -6.91 -23.21 23.73
C ASN A 123 -6.22 -22.19 22.83
N GLY A 124 -6.54 -22.20 21.55
CA GLY A 124 -5.89 -21.38 20.53
C GLY A 124 -5.99 -19.89 20.78
N THR A 125 -7.14 -19.42 21.29
CA THR A 125 -7.34 -18.02 21.69
C THR A 125 -6.39 -17.63 22.83
N TYR A 126 -6.24 -18.52 23.83
CA TYR A 126 -5.36 -18.25 24.96
C TYR A 126 -3.88 -18.28 24.58
N VAL A 127 -3.46 -19.23 23.76
CA VAL A 127 -2.09 -19.28 23.23
C VAL A 127 -1.77 -18.01 22.44
N GLY A 128 -2.66 -17.65 21.51
CA GLY A 128 -2.49 -16.48 20.66
C GLY A 128 -2.49 -15.15 21.41
N ALA A 129 -3.36 -14.98 22.41
CA ALA A 129 -3.36 -13.79 23.28
C ALA A 129 -2.07 -13.63 24.10
N ASN A 130 -1.27 -14.70 24.22
CA ASN A 130 0.00 -14.71 24.94
C ASN A 130 1.24 -14.65 24.03
N ASN A 131 1.08 -14.22 22.77
CA ASN A 131 2.20 -13.82 21.90
C ASN A 131 3.00 -12.61 22.43
N ASP A 132 2.57 -12.01 23.55
CA ASP A 132 3.21 -10.98 24.40
C ASP A 132 3.66 -9.69 23.69
N PHE A 133 3.42 -9.54 22.39
CA PHE A 133 3.79 -8.37 21.57
C PHE A 133 5.26 -7.94 21.71
N GLN A 134 6.10 -8.80 22.28
CA GLN A 134 7.49 -8.48 22.54
C GLN A 134 8.30 -8.64 21.27
N ALA A 135 9.32 -7.78 21.15
CA ALA A 135 10.24 -7.86 20.04
C ALA A 135 11.06 -9.15 20.15
N VAL A 136 10.93 -10.01 19.15
CA VAL A 136 11.69 -11.25 19.04
C VAL A 136 12.75 -11.09 17.95
N SER A 137 13.96 -11.60 18.19
CA SER A 137 15.00 -11.65 17.15
C SER A 137 14.82 -12.91 16.32
N GLY A 138 14.21 -12.76 15.14
CA GLY A 138 14.07 -13.81 14.13
C GLY A 138 15.14 -13.74 13.06
N VAL A 139 15.06 -14.64 12.08
CA VAL A 139 15.93 -14.67 10.90
C VAL A 139 15.66 -13.46 10.00
N ASN A 140 14.40 -13.01 9.91
CA ASN A 140 14.03 -11.76 9.23
C ASN A 140 14.22 -10.50 10.11
N GLY A 141 15.15 -10.56 11.06
CA GLY A 141 15.42 -9.48 12.00
C GLY A 141 14.41 -9.39 13.14
N ASN A 142 14.24 -8.18 13.67
CA ASN A 142 13.36 -7.97 14.82
C ASN A 142 11.89 -8.05 14.39
N ILE A 143 11.17 -9.02 14.95
CA ILE A 143 9.74 -9.22 14.76
C ILE A 143 9.02 -8.56 15.92
N LYS A 144 8.09 -7.66 15.61
CA LYS A 144 7.20 -7.06 16.60
C LYS A 144 5.77 -7.37 16.20
N MET A 145 5.05 -8.08 17.04
CA MET A 145 3.63 -8.35 16.83
C MET A 145 2.82 -7.16 17.32
N GLY A 146 1.86 -6.71 16.51
CA GLY A 146 0.83 -5.78 16.91
C GLY A 146 -0.22 -6.45 17.80
N ARG A 147 -0.97 -5.63 18.55
CA ARG A 147 -2.11 -6.04 19.38
C ARG A 147 -3.26 -6.65 18.59
N ASP A 148 -3.30 -6.38 17.30
CA ASP A 148 -4.19 -7.02 16.32
C ASP A 148 -3.78 -8.45 15.96
N GLY A 149 -2.64 -8.94 16.45
CA GLY A 149 -2.17 -10.30 16.19
C GLY A 149 -1.35 -10.46 14.92
N PHE A 150 -1.01 -9.36 14.24
CA PHE A 150 -0.23 -9.35 13.01
C PHE A 150 1.12 -8.66 13.21
N ARG A 151 2.14 -9.08 12.46
CA ARG A 151 3.47 -8.46 12.54
C ARG A 151 3.40 -7.02 12.03
N LYS A 152 4.01 -6.08 12.77
CA LYS A 152 4.25 -4.72 12.28
C LYS A 152 5.55 -4.71 11.48
N ALA A 153 5.43 -4.57 10.17
CA ALA A 153 6.55 -4.61 9.23
C ALA A 153 7.27 -3.26 9.10
N ASN A 154 8.47 -3.32 8.51
CA ASN A 154 9.18 -2.14 8.03
C ASN A 154 9.01 -2.10 6.50
N TYR A 155 8.47 -1.00 5.98
CA TYR A 155 8.32 -0.79 4.54
C TYR A 155 9.47 0.05 4.00
N LEU A 156 10.06 -0.41 2.91
CA LEU A 156 11.17 0.28 2.25
C LEU A 156 10.73 0.75 0.86
N ILE A 157 10.88 2.04 0.59
CA ILE A 157 10.76 2.56 -0.78
C ILE A 157 12.12 2.46 -1.42
N SER A 158 12.20 1.62 -2.44
CA SER A 158 13.43 1.35 -3.15
C SER A 158 13.27 1.67 -4.63
N SER A 159 14.33 2.12 -5.26
CA SER A 159 14.42 2.30 -6.71
C SER A 159 15.82 1.92 -7.18
N TYR A 160 15.97 1.72 -8.48
CA TYR A 160 17.26 1.48 -9.09
C TYR A 160 17.98 2.81 -9.27
N ASN A 161 19.22 2.88 -8.78
CA ASN A 161 20.09 4.01 -9.06
C ASN A 161 20.65 3.96 -10.50
N ASP A 162 21.40 4.99 -10.90
CA ASP A 162 22.00 5.09 -12.25
C ASP A 162 22.96 3.93 -12.59
N ALA A 163 23.46 3.22 -11.56
CA ALA A 163 24.30 2.03 -11.72
C ALA A 163 23.48 0.72 -11.84
N GLY A 164 22.15 0.81 -11.91
CA GLY A 164 21.25 -0.35 -11.96
C GLY A 164 21.18 -1.14 -10.65
N LYS A 165 21.62 -0.55 -9.52
CA LYS A 165 21.55 -1.18 -8.21
C LYS A 165 20.30 -0.73 -7.47
N LEU A 166 19.55 -1.69 -6.91
CA LEU A 166 18.43 -1.41 -6.02
C LEU A 166 18.94 -0.73 -4.73
N VAL A 167 18.42 0.45 -4.44
CA VAL A 167 18.74 1.23 -3.24
C VAL A 167 17.44 1.69 -2.57
N SER A 168 17.38 1.59 -1.25
CA SER A 168 16.25 2.09 -0.45
C SER A 168 16.46 3.55 -0.06
N TYR A 169 15.45 4.38 -0.24
CA TYR A 169 15.49 5.82 -0.01
C TYR A 169 14.63 6.26 1.18
N LEU A 170 13.53 5.56 1.45
CA LEU A 170 12.65 5.84 2.59
C LEU A 170 12.35 4.53 3.32
N SER A 171 12.25 4.62 4.65
CA SER A 171 11.88 3.51 5.50
C SER A 171 10.78 3.93 6.47
N PHE A 172 9.69 3.16 6.50
CA PHE A 172 8.54 3.36 7.37
C PHE A 172 8.41 2.16 8.31
N GLN A 173 8.58 2.40 9.59
CA GLN A 173 8.38 1.38 10.62
C GLN A 173 7.02 1.59 11.27
N LEU A 174 6.12 0.62 11.12
CA LEU A 174 4.85 0.64 11.83
C LEU A 174 5.05 0.16 13.26
N TYR A 175 4.31 0.76 14.17
CA TYR A 175 4.20 0.30 15.55
C TYR A 175 2.83 0.66 16.10
N GLN A 176 2.46 -0.03 17.17
CA GLN A 176 1.23 0.26 17.91
C GLN A 176 1.58 0.74 19.31
N HIS A 177 0.85 1.75 19.77
CA HIS A 177 0.91 2.21 21.15
C HIS A 177 -0.52 2.40 21.70
N VAL A 178 -0.65 2.45 23.01
CA VAL A 178 -1.92 2.73 23.67
C VAL A 178 -2.02 4.22 23.89
N ASP A 179 -3.12 4.82 23.45
CA ASP A 179 -3.44 6.20 23.77
C ASP A 179 -3.73 6.32 25.27
N ASN A 180 -3.01 7.21 25.94
CA ASN A 180 -3.18 7.46 27.37
C ASN A 180 -4.53 8.13 27.69
N ILE A 181 -5.21 8.73 26.71
CA ILE A 181 -6.49 9.42 26.90
C ILE A 181 -7.66 8.48 26.65
N THR A 182 -7.70 7.83 25.48
CA THR A 182 -8.84 6.97 25.11
C THR A 182 -8.66 5.50 25.53
N GLY A 183 -7.44 5.08 25.89
CA GLY A 183 -7.12 3.67 26.14
C GLY A 183 -7.12 2.80 24.89
N ASN A 184 -7.36 3.39 23.71
CA ASN A 184 -7.40 2.67 22.45
C ASN A 184 -6.00 2.38 21.93
N THR A 185 -5.88 1.32 21.13
CA THR A 185 -4.64 1.04 20.40
C THR A 185 -4.60 1.90 19.15
N ILE A 186 -3.52 2.65 18.97
CA ILE A 186 -3.26 3.51 17.81
C ILE A 186 -2.13 2.90 16.99
N ASP A 187 -2.34 2.79 15.68
CA ASP A 187 -1.30 2.54 14.70
C ASP A 187 -0.55 3.84 14.39
N ASP A 188 0.78 3.80 14.49
CA ASP A 188 1.65 4.94 14.23
C ASP A 188 2.84 4.52 13.38
N VAL A 189 3.47 5.49 12.71
CA VAL A 189 4.49 5.24 11.69
C VAL A 189 5.71 6.12 11.95
N ASN A 190 6.85 5.48 12.16
CA ASN A 190 8.13 6.16 12.19
C ASN A 190 8.73 6.21 10.78
N ALA A 191 8.73 7.39 10.15
CA ALA A 191 9.30 7.61 8.83
C ALA A 191 10.76 8.08 8.92
N THR A 192 11.65 7.41 8.20
CA THR A 192 13.08 7.69 8.18
C THR A 192 13.56 7.89 6.74
N LYS A 193 14.32 8.96 6.53
CA LYS A 193 14.99 9.23 5.24
C LYS A 193 16.33 8.51 5.22
N LEU A 194 16.56 7.72 4.17
CA LEU A 194 17.79 6.96 3.97
C LEU A 194 18.74 7.63 2.94
N PHE A 195 18.40 8.84 2.50
CA PHE A 195 19.21 9.65 1.60
C PHE A 195 19.58 11.00 2.21
N THR A 196 20.66 11.59 1.69
CA THR A 196 21.15 12.92 2.10
C THR A 196 20.55 14.04 1.26
N ASP A 197 20.64 13.95 -0.06
CA ASP A 197 20.13 14.94 -1.01
C ASP A 197 19.09 14.32 -1.95
N PRO A 198 17.84 14.78 -1.93
CA PRO A 198 16.77 14.21 -2.76
C PRO A 198 17.03 14.35 -4.26
N SER A 199 17.69 15.42 -4.70
CA SER A 199 17.89 15.73 -6.12
C SER A 199 18.89 14.79 -6.80
N THR A 200 19.90 14.34 -6.04
CA THR A 200 20.94 13.43 -6.52
C THR A 200 20.68 11.96 -6.12
N SER A 201 19.54 11.67 -5.49
CA SER A 201 19.19 10.33 -5.00
C SER A 201 17.83 9.85 -5.55
N ILE A 202 16.77 9.92 -4.75
CA ILE A 202 15.42 9.43 -5.08
C ILE A 202 14.86 10.08 -6.35
N TRP A 203 15.25 11.32 -6.67
CA TRP A 203 14.80 12.05 -7.85
C TRP A 203 15.86 12.21 -8.94
N ALA A 204 16.99 11.50 -8.86
CA ALA A 204 18.05 11.59 -9.87
C ALA A 204 17.52 11.30 -11.29
N ASN A 205 16.73 10.22 -11.42
CA ASN A 205 16.08 9.82 -12.67
C ASN A 205 14.94 10.77 -13.12
N HIS A 206 14.56 11.74 -12.29
CA HIS A 206 13.54 12.74 -12.57
C HIS A 206 14.15 14.15 -12.74
N GLY A 207 15.43 14.24 -13.13
CA GLY A 207 16.12 15.51 -13.32
C GLY A 207 16.36 16.27 -12.00
N GLY A 208 16.40 15.54 -10.89
CA GLY A 208 16.57 16.07 -9.53
C GLY A 208 15.34 16.76 -8.96
N VAL A 209 14.19 16.68 -9.64
CA VAL A 209 12.93 17.29 -9.22
C VAL A 209 11.95 16.22 -8.81
N GLN A 210 11.35 16.41 -7.64
CA GLN A 210 10.27 15.55 -7.17
C GLN A 210 9.07 15.61 -8.13
N PRO A 211 8.58 14.46 -8.62
CA PRO A 211 7.37 14.41 -9.43
C PRO A 211 6.16 14.95 -8.67
N THR A 212 5.28 15.66 -9.39
CA THR A 212 3.98 16.06 -8.89
C THR A 212 3.04 14.85 -8.85
N SER A 213 2.12 14.85 -7.88
CA SER A 213 1.05 13.82 -7.77
C SER A 213 0.10 13.83 -8.96
N THR A 214 -0.02 14.96 -9.65
CA THR A 214 -0.89 15.16 -10.80
C THR A 214 -0.05 15.43 -12.06
N PRO A 215 -0.41 14.83 -13.22
CA PRO A 215 0.17 15.23 -14.49
C PRO A 215 -0.16 16.70 -14.81
N LYS A 216 0.71 17.37 -15.58
CA LYS A 216 0.54 18.79 -15.95
C LYS A 216 -0.82 19.11 -16.60
N CYS A 217 -1.41 18.16 -17.32
CA CYS A 217 -2.70 18.32 -17.99
C CYS A 217 -3.82 17.52 -17.31
N GLY A 218 -3.67 17.11 -16.04
CA GLY A 218 -4.58 16.19 -15.39
C GLY A 218 -4.46 14.75 -15.90
N PHE A 219 -5.11 13.81 -15.23
CA PHE A 219 -5.10 12.39 -15.60
C PHE A 219 -5.91 12.10 -16.88
N ASP A 220 -6.88 12.95 -17.21
CA ASP A 220 -7.68 12.89 -18.43
C ASP A 220 -7.03 13.62 -19.62
N GLY A 221 -5.95 14.36 -19.39
CA GLY A 221 -5.27 15.16 -20.40
C GLY A 221 -6.03 16.43 -20.82
N LEU A 222 -7.15 16.75 -20.18
CA LEU A 222 -8.01 17.88 -20.54
C LEU A 222 -7.75 19.14 -19.71
N GLY A 223 -6.92 19.05 -18.66
CA GLY A 223 -6.63 20.15 -17.74
C GLY A 223 -5.65 21.19 -18.28
N CYS A 224 -5.03 20.96 -19.45
CA CYS A 224 -4.18 21.97 -20.06
C CYS A 224 -5.02 23.05 -20.76
N PRO A 225 -4.68 24.34 -20.62
CA PRO A 225 -5.39 25.40 -21.30
C PRO A 225 -5.32 25.14 -22.81
N ILE A 226 -6.49 24.97 -23.42
CA ILE A 226 -6.61 24.93 -24.88
C ILE A 226 -6.29 26.32 -25.43
N ASP A 227 -5.57 26.37 -26.56
CA ASP A 227 -5.30 27.63 -27.23
C ASP A 227 -6.63 28.32 -27.58
N ALA A 228 -6.79 29.58 -27.17
CA ALA A 228 -8.00 30.37 -27.42
C ALA A 228 -8.33 30.45 -28.93
N PHE A 229 -7.32 30.35 -29.79
CA PHE A 229 -7.51 30.30 -31.25
C PHE A 229 -8.20 29.02 -31.74
N ILE A 230 -8.02 27.89 -31.03
CA ILE A 230 -8.68 26.62 -31.36
C ILE A 230 -10.12 26.65 -30.84
N GLU A 231 -10.32 27.14 -29.61
CA GLU A 231 -11.64 27.22 -28.98
C GLU A 231 -12.57 28.22 -29.70
N TYR A 232 -12.07 29.42 -30.01
CA TYR A 232 -12.86 30.49 -30.64
C TYR A 232 -12.72 30.55 -32.16
N ARG A 233 -12.15 29.53 -32.80
CA ARG A 233 -11.90 29.50 -34.25
C ARG A 233 -13.14 29.87 -35.07
N GLY A 234 -14.30 29.34 -34.69
CA GLY A 234 -15.57 29.63 -35.36
C GLY A 234 -16.00 31.09 -35.22
N VAL A 235 -15.78 31.70 -34.06
CA VAL A 235 -16.11 33.10 -33.78
C VAL A 235 -15.21 34.05 -34.58
N PHE A 236 -13.90 33.76 -34.63
CA PHE A 236 -12.96 34.55 -35.44
C PHE A 236 -13.33 34.53 -36.93
N ILE A 237 -13.69 33.37 -37.49
CA ILE A 237 -14.13 33.26 -38.88
C ILE A 237 -15.41 34.08 -39.11
N ALA A 238 -16.38 34.01 -38.18
CA ALA A 238 -17.63 34.76 -38.30
C ALA A 238 -17.42 36.28 -38.29
N VAL A 239 -16.57 36.79 -37.40
CA VAL A 239 -16.23 38.23 -37.32
C VAL A 239 -15.57 38.72 -38.60
N ILE A 240 -14.65 37.94 -39.19
CA ILE A 240 -13.99 38.29 -40.45
C ILE A 240 -15.01 38.37 -41.59
N ILE A 241 -15.92 37.40 -41.71
CA ILE A 241 -16.95 37.38 -42.76
C ILE A 241 -17.87 38.61 -42.65
N VAL A 242 -18.34 38.93 -41.43
CA VAL A 242 -19.19 40.10 -41.19
C VAL A 242 -18.45 41.39 -41.49
N GLY A 243 -17.19 41.51 -41.05
CA GLY A 243 -16.34 42.66 -41.35
C GLY A 243 -16.13 42.89 -42.85
N CYS A 244 -15.84 41.81 -43.60
CA CYS A 244 -15.71 41.88 -45.06
C CYS A 244 -17.02 42.30 -45.73
N ALA A 245 -18.18 41.78 -45.31
CA ALA A 245 -19.47 42.14 -45.87
C ALA A 245 -19.79 43.64 -45.67
N ILE A 246 -19.48 44.18 -44.48
CA ILE A 246 -19.65 45.61 -44.19
C ILE A 246 -18.71 46.46 -45.04
N ALA A 247 -17.44 46.08 -45.15
CA ALA A 247 -16.46 46.81 -45.95
C ALA A 247 -16.84 46.84 -47.44
N ILE A 248 -17.30 45.71 -48.00
CA ILE A 248 -17.79 45.64 -49.38
C ILE A 248 -19.03 46.52 -49.55
N GLY A 249 -19.98 46.47 -48.60
CA GLY A 249 -21.17 47.31 -48.63
C GLY A 249 -20.85 48.80 -48.62
N LEU A 250 -19.89 49.23 -47.79
CA LEU A 250 -19.43 50.62 -47.74
C LEU A 250 -18.71 51.05 -49.01
N MET A 251 -17.84 50.20 -49.56
CA MET A 251 -17.15 50.46 -50.84
C MET A 251 -18.14 50.61 -51.99
N TYR A 252 -19.16 49.74 -52.05
CA TYR A 252 -20.19 49.80 -53.07
C TYR A 252 -21.08 51.04 -52.92
N GLY A 253 -21.43 51.40 -51.69
CA GLY A 253 -22.17 52.63 -51.38
C GLY A 253 -21.40 53.89 -51.77
N ALA A 254 -20.11 53.95 -51.45
CA ALA A 254 -19.24 55.07 -51.86
C ALA A 254 -19.10 55.14 -53.40
N TYR A 255 -18.93 54.00 -54.07
CA TYR A 255 -18.85 53.92 -55.54
C TYR A 255 -20.12 54.46 -56.22
N MET A 256 -21.30 54.18 -55.66
CA MET A 256 -22.58 54.69 -56.18
C MET A 256 -22.79 56.19 -55.98
N ILE A 257 -22.13 56.81 -54.99
CA ILE A 257 -22.23 58.26 -54.72
C ILE A 257 -21.27 59.06 -55.61
N TYR A 258 -20.14 58.48 -55.99
CA TYR A 258 -19.12 59.13 -56.84
C TYR A 258 -19.34 58.97 -58.34
N ARG A 259 -20.41 58.29 -58.76
CA ARG A 259 -20.78 58.06 -60.16
C ARG A 259 -21.98 58.92 -60.55
#